data_AF-A0A4U1EK06-F1
#
_entry.id   AF-A0A4U1EK06-F1
#
_cell.length_a   1.000
_cell.length_b   1.000
_cell.length_c   1.000
_cell.angle_alpha   90.00
_cell.angle_beta   90.00
_cell.angle_gamma   90.00
#
_symmetry.space_group_name_H-M   'P 1'
#
loop_
_entity.id
_entity.type
_entity.pdbx_description
1 polymer ?
#
loop_
_entity_poly.entity_id
_entity_poly.type
_entity_poly.pdbx_seq_one_letter_code
_entity_poly.pdbx_strand_id
1 'polypeptide(L)'
;GGIYTVIQTKAKTTADEWGDNYFLLGPYFEHNMKTQVEQCEPVNDAVRRAVDVMNKHGCQVHFGRWLIEGSPYVVLFDISYSAQNLDTWKGDLWEACNVGIPYHDQEANEMLIFGSLTAWFLKEVTDHADGKHVIVQFHEWQAGTGLILSRARKLPIATVFTTHATLLGRYLCAANIDFYNHLDKFNIDKEAGERQIYHRYCMERASVHCAHVFTTVSEITAIEAEHMLKRKPGNYYP
;
A
#
# COMPACT_ATOMS: atom_id res chain seq x y z
N GLY A 1 -11.35 1.35 8.42
CA GLY A 1 -11.94 -0.01 8.34
C GLY A 1 -11.15 -0.98 9.21
N GLY A 2 -11.40 -2.28 9.12
CA GLY A 2 -10.78 -3.31 9.99
C GLY A 2 -9.24 -3.35 9.97
N ILE A 3 -8.61 -2.94 8.86
CA ILE A 3 -7.14 -2.86 8.74
C ILE A 3 -6.52 -1.90 9.76
N TYR A 4 -7.23 -0.81 10.10
CA TYR A 4 -6.78 0.11 11.15
C TYR A 4 -6.55 -0.63 12.47
N THR A 5 -7.50 -1.49 12.86
CA THR A 5 -7.40 -2.31 14.08
C THR A 5 -6.26 -3.32 14.00
N VAL A 6 -6.05 -3.96 12.84
CA VAL A 6 -4.94 -4.89 12.63
C VAL A 6 -3.59 -4.18 12.80
N ILE A 7 -3.40 -3.04 12.15
CA ILE A 7 -2.15 -2.27 12.27
C ILE A 7 -1.97 -1.76 13.71
N GLN A 8 -3.03 -1.23 14.32
CA GLN A 8 -2.99 -0.71 15.69
C GLN A 8 -2.59 -1.77 16.72
N THR A 9 -3.18 -2.96 16.64
CA THR A 9 -2.92 -4.06 17.60
C THR A 9 -1.53 -4.68 17.40
N LYS A 10 -1.04 -4.73 16.15
CA LYS A 10 0.32 -5.23 15.82
C LYS A 10 1.42 -4.20 16.12
N ALA A 11 1.09 -2.91 16.21
CA ALA A 11 2.05 -1.82 16.35
C ALA A 11 2.97 -2.01 17.56
N LYS A 12 2.43 -2.37 18.73
CA LYS A 12 3.23 -2.58 19.94
C LYS A 12 4.30 -3.64 19.75
N THR A 13 3.91 -4.87 19.39
CA THR A 13 4.84 -5.99 19.22
C THR A 13 5.92 -5.67 18.18
N THR A 14 5.54 -4.96 17.11
CA THR A 14 6.49 -4.59 16.05
C THR A 14 7.44 -3.49 16.51
N ALA A 15 6.95 -2.49 17.24
CA ALA A 15 7.78 -1.43 17.82
C ALA A 15 8.74 -1.99 18.90
N ASP A 16 8.30 -2.97 19.70
CA ASP A 16 9.15 -3.62 20.69
C ASP A 16 10.33 -4.37 20.04
N GLU A 17 10.14 -4.92 18.83
CA GLU A 17 11.18 -5.64 18.08
C GLU A 17 12.08 -4.70 17.25
N TRP A 18 11.51 -3.69 16.59
CA TRP A 18 12.22 -2.85 15.61
C TRP A 18 12.64 -1.48 16.15
N GLY A 19 12.08 -1.07 17.30
CA GLY A 19 12.33 0.23 17.93
C GLY A 19 12.14 1.40 16.98
N ASP A 20 13.11 2.32 16.98
CA ASP A 20 13.10 3.53 16.15
C ASP A 20 13.31 3.28 14.65
N ASN A 21 13.40 2.01 14.22
CA ASN A 21 13.48 1.65 12.80
C ASN A 21 12.12 1.23 12.21
N TYR A 22 11.03 1.29 12.99
CA TYR A 22 9.68 0.99 12.52
C TYR A 22 8.90 2.27 12.20
N PHE A 23 8.41 2.37 10.96
CA PHE A 23 7.66 3.50 10.44
C PHE A 23 6.39 3.02 9.76
N LEU A 24 5.29 3.70 10.02
CA LEU A 24 4.02 3.52 9.34
C LEU A 24 3.81 4.65 8.33
N LEU A 25 3.51 4.29 7.08
CA LEU A 25 3.28 5.25 6.00
C LEU A 25 1.80 5.29 5.67
N GLY A 26 1.24 6.49 5.47
CA GLY A 26 -0.19 6.63 5.15
C GLY A 26 -0.53 7.99 4.54
N PRO A 27 -1.76 8.13 3.99
CA PRO A 27 -2.27 9.43 3.60
C PRO A 27 -2.52 10.30 4.85
N TYR A 28 -2.27 11.60 4.71
CA TYR A 28 -2.56 12.60 5.72
C TYR A 28 -4.05 12.93 5.76
N PHE A 29 -4.60 12.97 6.97
CA PHE A 29 -5.94 13.51 7.25
C PHE A 29 -5.84 14.49 8.42
N GLU A 30 -6.23 15.74 8.20
CA GLU A 30 -6.04 16.83 9.17
C GLU A 30 -6.66 16.51 10.55
N HIS A 31 -7.87 15.94 10.56
CA HIS A 31 -8.54 15.56 11.80
C HIS A 31 -7.75 14.50 12.58
N ASN A 32 -7.28 13.45 11.90
CA ASN A 32 -6.50 12.37 12.52
C ASN A 32 -5.15 12.88 13.01
N MET A 33 -4.49 13.76 12.25
CA MET A 33 -3.23 14.37 12.66
C MET A 33 -3.37 15.10 14.00
N LYS A 34 -4.41 15.93 14.14
CA LYS A 34 -4.65 16.73 15.35
C LYS A 34 -5.03 15.91 16.58
N THR A 35 -5.68 14.76 16.37
CA THR A 35 -6.29 13.98 17.46
C THR A 35 -5.50 12.73 17.83
N GLN A 36 -4.71 12.19 16.91
CA GLN A 36 -4.07 10.88 17.06
C GLN A 36 -2.56 10.93 16.87
N VAL A 37 -1.96 12.05 16.45
CA VAL A 37 -0.52 12.11 16.18
C VAL A 37 0.15 13.20 17.01
N GLU A 38 1.19 12.82 17.72
CA GLU A 38 2.13 13.76 18.34
C GLU A 38 3.21 14.13 17.32
N GLN A 39 3.24 15.39 16.89
CA GLN A 39 4.26 15.89 15.98
C GLN A 39 5.63 15.88 16.65
N CYS A 40 6.63 15.38 15.94
CA CYS A 40 8.01 15.40 16.36
C CYS A 40 8.92 15.44 15.13
N GLU A 41 10.23 15.57 15.35
CA GLU A 41 11.22 15.53 14.29
C GLU A 41 11.68 14.09 14.01
N PRO A 42 11.95 13.72 12.74
CA PRO A 42 12.47 12.40 12.44
C PRO A 42 13.84 12.16 13.05
N VAL A 43 13.94 11.14 13.90
CA VAL A 43 15.20 10.75 14.58
C VAL A 43 16.16 10.04 13.61
N ASN A 44 15.62 9.32 12.63
CA ASN A 44 16.40 8.63 11.62
C ASN A 44 16.83 9.61 10.50
N ASP A 45 18.13 9.73 10.27
CA ASP A 45 18.72 10.64 9.29
C ASP A 45 18.23 10.43 7.85
N ALA A 46 18.05 9.18 7.43
CA ALA A 46 17.56 8.86 6.08
C ALA A 46 16.12 9.34 5.90
N VAL A 47 15.28 9.09 6.91
CA VAL A 47 13.88 9.53 6.93
C VAL A 47 13.80 11.06 6.97
N ARG A 48 14.60 11.72 7.82
CA ARG A 48 14.66 13.17 7.90
C ARG A 48 15.03 13.81 6.56
N ARG A 49 16.10 13.31 5.92
CA ARG A 49 16.52 13.78 4.60
C ARG A 49 15.43 13.56 3.55
N ALA A 50 14.77 12.41 3.56
CA ALA A 50 13.67 12.13 2.64
C ALA A 50 12.49 13.10 2.80
N VAL A 51 12.05 13.35 4.05
CA VAL A 51 10.99 14.34 4.35
C VAL A 51 11.40 15.74 3.88
N ASP A 52 12.62 16.18 4.19
CA ASP A 52 13.13 17.49 3.81
C ASP A 52 13.19 17.65 2.28
N VAL A 53 13.71 16.65 1.56
CA VAL A 53 13.80 16.68 0.09
C VAL A 53 12.42 16.76 -0.52
N MET A 54 11.46 15.94 -0.09
CA MET A 54 10.11 15.96 -0.63
C MET A 54 9.40 17.29 -0.36
N ASN A 55 9.50 17.82 0.86
CA ASN A 55 8.91 19.12 1.21
C ASN A 55 9.54 20.28 0.42
N LYS A 56 10.86 20.25 0.18
CA LYS A 56 11.55 21.23 -0.69
C LYS A 56 11.06 21.21 -2.14
N HIS A 57 10.58 20.06 -2.62
CA HIS A 57 10.01 19.90 -3.96
C HIS A 57 8.48 20.12 -4.01
N GLY A 58 7.90 20.72 -2.97
CA GLY A 58 6.49 21.12 -2.96
C GLY A 58 5.50 20.03 -2.54
N CYS A 59 5.98 18.87 -2.06
CA CYS A 59 5.12 17.93 -1.34
C CYS A 59 4.79 18.46 0.06
N GLN A 60 3.83 17.82 0.72
CA GLN A 60 3.54 18.04 2.14
C GLN A 60 3.60 16.68 2.84
N VAL A 61 4.71 16.45 3.54
CA VAL A 61 5.00 15.23 4.30
C VAL A 61 5.12 15.59 5.76
N HIS A 62 4.28 14.96 6.57
CA HIS A 62 4.21 15.15 8.02
C HIS A 62 4.82 13.96 8.74
N PHE A 63 5.56 14.22 9.81
CA PHE A 63 6.14 13.21 10.67
C PHE A 63 5.59 13.33 12.09
N GLY A 64 5.47 12.20 12.78
CA GLY A 64 5.07 12.19 14.18
C GLY A 64 5.07 10.80 14.78
N ARG A 65 4.50 10.68 15.97
CA ARG A 65 4.21 9.42 16.64
C ARG A 65 2.71 9.21 16.75
N TRP A 66 2.26 8.01 16.39
CA TRP A 66 0.86 7.65 16.55
C TRP A 66 0.57 7.39 18.03
N LEU A 67 -0.42 8.08 18.58
CA LEU A 67 -0.85 8.03 19.99
C LEU A 67 -1.64 6.74 20.29
N ILE A 68 -0.99 5.60 20.12
CA ILE A 68 -1.47 4.26 20.45
C ILE A 68 -0.40 3.50 21.24
N GLU A 69 -0.72 2.30 21.70
CA GLU A 69 0.25 1.44 22.36
C GLU A 69 1.43 1.10 21.41
N GLY A 70 2.66 1.26 21.91
CA GLY A 70 3.90 1.14 21.12
C GLY A 70 4.41 2.45 20.53
N SER A 71 3.56 3.49 20.42
CA SER A 71 3.93 4.83 19.93
C SER A 71 4.80 4.82 18.64
N PRO A 72 4.40 4.10 17.58
CA PRO A 72 5.21 3.97 16.38
C PRO A 72 5.33 5.29 15.63
N TYR A 73 6.43 5.47 14.90
CA TYR A 73 6.60 6.61 14.02
C TYR A 73 5.66 6.52 12.82
N VAL A 74 5.13 7.67 12.40
CA VAL A 74 4.29 7.80 11.21
C VAL A 74 4.86 8.83 10.23
N VAL A 75 4.77 8.52 8.94
CA VAL A 75 5.04 9.43 7.82
C VAL A 75 3.75 9.56 7.03
N LEU A 76 3.16 10.76 7.04
CA LEU A 76 1.85 11.03 6.46
C LEU A 76 1.96 11.99 5.28
N PHE A 77 1.43 11.57 4.13
CA PHE A 77 1.51 12.33 2.88
C PHE A 77 0.20 13.04 2.59
N ASP A 78 0.22 14.37 2.49
CA ASP A 78 -0.94 15.11 1.96
C ASP A 78 -0.96 15.02 0.44
N ILE A 79 -1.81 14.12 -0.04
CA ILE A 79 -1.96 13.79 -1.45
C ILE A 79 -2.51 14.98 -2.27
N SER A 80 -3.23 15.89 -1.62
CA SER A 80 -3.89 17.04 -2.27
C SER A 80 -2.87 17.98 -2.91
N TYR A 81 -1.74 18.19 -2.24
CA TYR A 81 -0.63 19.03 -2.73
C TYR A 81 0.08 18.45 -3.96
N SER A 82 -0.12 17.16 -4.22
CA SER A 82 0.53 16.44 -5.31
C SER A 82 -0.42 16.07 -6.45
N ALA A 83 -1.69 16.48 -6.38
CA ALA A 83 -2.71 16.13 -7.37
C ALA A 83 -2.37 16.58 -8.79
N GLN A 84 -1.60 17.67 -8.94
CA GLN A 84 -1.14 18.18 -10.24
C GLN A 84 -0.23 17.18 -11.00
N ASN A 85 0.39 16.22 -10.31
CA ASN A 85 1.28 15.24 -10.91
C ASN A 85 0.56 13.96 -11.38
N LEU A 86 -0.77 13.89 -11.21
CA LEU A 86 -1.55 12.67 -11.45
C LEU A 86 -1.38 12.12 -12.87
N ASP A 87 -1.43 12.97 -13.90
CA ASP A 87 -1.33 12.51 -15.30
C ASP A 87 0.04 11.90 -15.60
N THR A 88 1.12 12.50 -15.08
CA THR A 88 2.47 11.93 -15.17
C THR A 88 2.52 10.55 -14.52
N TRP A 89 1.98 10.42 -13.31
CA TRP A 89 1.99 9.15 -12.59
C TRP A 89 1.07 8.08 -13.20
N LYS A 90 0.03 8.47 -13.94
CA LYS A 90 -0.74 7.53 -14.77
C LYS A 90 0.10 6.98 -15.91
N GLY A 91 0.93 7.83 -16.52
CA GLY A 91 1.95 7.42 -17.49
C GLY A 91 2.92 6.40 -16.88
N ASP A 92 3.53 6.74 -15.74
CA ASP A 92 4.44 5.86 -15.02
C ASP A 92 3.81 4.49 -14.69
N LEU A 93 2.56 4.47 -14.23
CA LEU A 93 1.85 3.23 -13.90
C LEU A 93 1.60 2.39 -15.17
N TRP A 94 1.19 3.04 -16.26
CA TRP A 94 0.98 2.37 -17.54
C TRP A 94 2.28 1.75 -18.04
N GLU A 95 3.39 2.47 -18.01
CA GLU A 95 4.70 1.94 -18.38
C GLU A 95 5.16 0.78 -17.48
N ALA A 96 4.84 0.86 -16.18
CA ALA A 96 5.23 -0.15 -15.20
C ALA A 96 4.46 -1.47 -15.35
N CYS A 97 3.15 -1.42 -15.59
CA CYS A 97 2.29 -2.62 -15.54
C CYS A 97 1.12 -2.66 -16.53
N ASN A 98 1.01 -1.70 -17.47
CA ASN A 98 -0.08 -1.59 -18.45
C ASN A 98 -1.47 -1.46 -17.81
N VAL A 99 -1.56 -0.79 -16.65
CA VAL A 99 -2.84 -0.54 -15.96
C VAL A 99 -3.24 0.92 -16.13
N GLY A 100 -4.38 1.15 -16.78
CA GLY A 100 -4.99 2.47 -16.91
C GLY A 100 -5.99 2.74 -15.78
N ILE A 101 -6.02 3.98 -15.28
CA ILE A 101 -6.99 4.43 -14.26
C ILE A 101 -7.97 5.43 -14.88
N PRO A 102 -9.28 5.15 -14.88
CA PRO A 102 -10.31 6.07 -15.35
C PRO A 102 -10.27 7.42 -14.60
N TYR A 103 -10.49 8.51 -15.32
CA TYR A 103 -10.47 9.86 -14.73
C TYR A 103 -11.50 10.05 -13.61
N HIS A 104 -12.68 9.43 -13.74
CA HIS A 104 -13.77 9.58 -12.78
C HIS A 104 -13.62 8.74 -11.49
N ASP A 105 -12.67 7.79 -11.44
CA ASP A 105 -12.45 6.98 -10.24
C ASP A 105 -11.53 7.69 -9.26
N GLN A 106 -12.13 8.53 -8.40
CA GLN A 106 -11.38 9.32 -7.43
C GLN A 106 -10.50 8.47 -6.49
N GLU A 107 -11.00 7.36 -5.97
CA GLU A 107 -10.23 6.50 -5.05
C GLU A 107 -8.99 5.94 -5.73
N ALA A 108 -9.12 5.39 -6.94
CA ALA A 108 -7.98 4.85 -7.67
C ALA A 108 -6.94 5.94 -8.01
N ASN A 109 -7.39 7.15 -8.36
CA ASN A 109 -6.51 8.29 -8.61
C ASN A 109 -5.76 8.75 -7.35
N GLU A 110 -6.46 8.88 -6.21
CA GLU A 110 -5.85 9.22 -4.92
C GLU A 110 -4.84 8.17 -4.47
N MET A 111 -5.15 6.88 -4.67
CA MET A 111 -4.24 5.79 -4.32
C MET A 111 -3.01 5.73 -5.23
N LEU A 112 -3.13 6.15 -6.49
CA LEU A 112 -1.97 6.31 -7.36
C LEU A 112 -1.06 7.45 -6.88
N ILE A 113 -1.64 8.59 -6.47
CA ILE A 113 -0.86 9.70 -5.89
C ILE A 113 -0.13 9.23 -4.62
N PHE A 114 -0.85 8.61 -3.70
CA PHE A 114 -0.27 8.07 -2.46
C PHE A 114 0.85 7.07 -2.73
N GLY A 115 0.64 6.11 -3.64
CA GLY A 115 1.66 5.15 -4.03
C GLY A 115 2.88 5.80 -4.69
N SER A 116 2.68 6.81 -5.51
CA SER A 116 3.78 7.53 -6.18
C SER A 116 4.64 8.31 -5.19
N LEU A 117 4.01 8.97 -4.22
CA LEU A 117 4.69 9.64 -3.09
C LEU A 117 5.43 8.63 -2.22
N THR A 118 4.81 7.49 -1.93
CA THR A 118 5.44 6.40 -1.17
C THR A 118 6.68 5.87 -1.89
N ALA A 119 6.60 5.60 -3.20
CA ALA A 119 7.73 5.13 -3.98
C ALA A 119 8.86 6.18 -4.07
N TRP A 120 8.52 7.46 -4.14
CA TRP A 120 9.51 8.55 -4.09
C TRP A 120 10.18 8.62 -2.71
N PHE A 121 9.39 8.64 -1.63
CA PHE A 121 9.91 8.64 -0.27
C PHE A 121 10.88 7.47 -0.03
N LEU A 122 10.50 6.26 -0.44
CA LEU A 122 11.34 5.07 -0.31
C LEU A 122 12.65 5.18 -1.08
N LYS A 123 12.63 5.80 -2.28
CA LYS A 123 13.85 6.09 -3.04
C LYS A 123 14.78 7.00 -2.23
N GLU A 124 14.26 8.11 -1.69
CA GLU A 124 15.07 9.06 -0.92
C GLU A 124 15.62 8.43 0.37
N VAL A 125 14.83 7.56 1.02
CA VAL A 125 15.31 6.78 2.18
C VAL A 125 16.44 5.84 1.78
N THR A 126 16.29 5.09 0.67
CA THR A 126 17.31 4.13 0.24
C THR A 126 18.63 4.78 -0.18
N ASP A 127 18.58 5.97 -0.76
CA ASP A 127 19.78 6.74 -1.14
C ASP A 127 20.60 7.17 0.10
N HIS A 128 19.98 7.13 1.28
CA HIS A 128 20.54 7.58 2.54
C HIS A 128 20.54 6.50 3.63
N ALA A 129 20.28 5.24 3.27
CA ALA A 129 20.14 4.14 4.21
C ALA A 129 21.49 3.58 4.74
N ASP A 130 22.63 4.10 4.27
CA ASP A 130 23.98 3.76 4.74
C ASP A 130 24.25 2.23 4.78
N GLY A 131 23.79 1.51 3.75
CA GLY A 131 23.97 0.06 3.62
C GLY A 131 22.98 -0.79 4.43
N LYS A 132 22.04 -0.18 5.17
CA LYS A 132 20.96 -0.91 5.84
C LYS A 132 19.96 -1.45 4.82
N HIS A 133 19.47 -2.66 5.07
CA HIS A 133 18.37 -3.24 4.29
C HIS A 133 17.05 -2.58 4.68
N VAL A 134 16.29 -2.14 3.68
CA VAL A 134 14.96 -1.55 3.86
C VAL A 134 13.91 -2.59 3.48
N ILE A 135 13.01 -2.89 4.41
CA ILE A 135 11.86 -3.78 4.20
C ILE A 135 10.60 -2.93 4.21
N VAL A 136 9.73 -3.12 3.21
CA VAL A 136 8.47 -2.38 3.11
C VAL A 136 7.32 -3.35 2.98
N GLN A 137 6.36 -3.26 3.90
CA GLN A 137 5.14 -4.04 3.89
C GLN A 137 3.97 -3.17 3.45
N PHE A 138 3.33 -3.56 2.35
CA PHE A 138 2.16 -2.90 1.78
C PHE A 138 0.90 -3.70 2.15
N HIS A 139 -0.10 -3.00 2.68
CA HIS A 139 -1.39 -3.60 3.05
C HIS A 139 -2.47 -3.13 2.09
N GLU A 140 -3.13 -4.09 1.45
CA GLU A 140 -4.16 -3.90 0.43
C GLU A 140 -3.75 -3.19 -0.88
N TRP A 141 -4.62 -3.34 -1.88
CA TRP A 141 -4.45 -2.76 -3.22
C TRP A 141 -4.33 -1.23 -3.19
N GLN A 142 -4.93 -0.56 -2.21
CA GLN A 142 -4.83 0.90 -2.04
C GLN A 142 -3.39 1.39 -1.84
N ALA A 143 -2.56 0.61 -1.14
CA ALA A 143 -1.12 0.92 -0.99
C ALA A 143 -0.27 0.30 -2.11
N GLY A 144 -0.85 -0.58 -2.93
CA GLY A 144 -0.15 -1.45 -3.86
C GLY A 144 0.55 -0.74 -5.03
N THR A 145 0.05 0.42 -5.45
CA THR A 145 0.69 1.26 -6.48
C THR A 145 2.12 1.66 -6.09
N GLY A 146 2.37 1.94 -4.81
CA GLY A 146 3.71 2.23 -4.32
C GLY A 146 4.66 1.04 -4.52
N LEU A 147 4.18 -0.18 -4.25
CA LEU A 147 4.94 -1.40 -4.48
C LEU A 147 5.28 -1.58 -5.97
N ILE A 148 4.28 -1.44 -6.85
CA ILE A 148 4.46 -1.58 -8.31
C ILE A 148 5.53 -0.61 -8.80
N LEU A 149 5.40 0.68 -8.44
CA LEU A 149 6.33 1.72 -8.86
C LEU A 149 7.74 1.50 -8.27
N SER A 150 7.85 1.09 -7.01
CA SER A 150 9.15 0.76 -6.41
C SER A 150 9.85 -0.39 -7.14
N ARG A 151 9.10 -1.41 -7.59
CA ARG A 151 9.65 -2.53 -8.37
C ARG A 151 10.05 -2.12 -9.78
N ALA A 152 9.21 -1.34 -10.46
CA ALA A 152 9.51 -0.83 -11.79
C ALA A 152 10.77 0.04 -11.80
N ARG A 153 10.95 0.87 -10.78
CA ARG A 153 12.13 1.72 -10.57
C ARG A 153 13.35 0.98 -9.99
N LYS A 154 13.24 -0.33 -9.72
CA LYS A 154 14.30 -1.19 -9.18
C LYS A 154 14.91 -0.64 -7.88
N LEU A 155 14.07 -0.10 -6.99
CA LEU A 155 14.55 0.39 -5.70
C LEU A 155 15.16 -0.76 -4.88
N PRO A 156 16.27 -0.54 -4.14
CA PRO A 156 16.95 -1.59 -3.38
C PRO A 156 16.22 -1.89 -2.06
N ILE A 157 14.97 -2.33 -2.15
CA ILE A 157 14.10 -2.66 -1.02
C ILE A 157 13.55 -4.09 -1.14
N ALA A 158 13.33 -4.75 0.00
CA ALA A 158 12.53 -5.96 0.07
C ALA A 158 11.05 -5.57 0.25
N THR A 159 10.14 -6.21 -0.50
CA THR A 159 8.71 -5.85 -0.50
C THR A 159 7.83 -7.02 -0.09
N VAL A 160 6.94 -6.76 0.85
CA VAL A 160 5.89 -7.68 1.30
C VAL A 160 4.55 -7.08 0.91
N PHE A 161 3.65 -7.87 0.33
CA PHE A 161 2.27 -7.48 0.10
C PHE A 161 1.34 -8.38 0.89
N THR A 162 0.43 -7.77 1.65
CA THR A 162 -0.60 -8.47 2.41
C THR A 162 -1.98 -7.98 1.97
N THR A 163 -2.79 -8.88 1.42
CA THR A 163 -4.22 -8.63 1.20
C THR A 163 -5.03 -9.28 2.33
N HIS A 164 -5.96 -8.53 2.89
CA HIS A 164 -6.88 -8.97 3.94
C HIS A 164 -8.16 -9.57 3.33
N ALA A 165 -8.51 -9.18 2.10
CA ALA A 165 -9.53 -9.81 1.28
C ALA A 165 -9.30 -9.45 -0.19
N THR A 166 -9.61 -10.35 -1.14
CA THR A 166 -9.51 -9.96 -2.55
C THR A 166 -10.65 -9.01 -2.92
N LEU A 167 -10.36 -8.03 -3.78
CA LEU A 167 -11.37 -7.08 -4.23
C LEU A 167 -12.57 -7.81 -4.82
N LEU A 168 -12.33 -8.75 -5.73
CA LEU A 168 -13.40 -9.43 -6.45
C LEU A 168 -14.21 -10.37 -5.55
N GLY A 169 -13.56 -11.07 -4.61
CA GLY A 169 -14.26 -11.95 -3.68
C GLY A 169 -15.27 -11.21 -2.81
N ARG A 170 -14.99 -9.98 -2.37
CA ARG A 170 -15.98 -9.15 -1.66
C ARG A 170 -17.25 -8.91 -2.48
N TYR A 171 -17.12 -8.65 -3.79
CA TYR A 171 -18.26 -8.44 -4.68
C TYR A 171 -19.00 -9.74 -5.00
N LEU A 172 -18.28 -10.84 -5.18
CA LEU A 172 -18.88 -12.13 -5.54
C LEU A 172 -19.60 -12.79 -4.36
N CYS A 173 -19.05 -12.70 -3.14
CA CYS A 173 -19.70 -13.18 -1.92
C CYS A 173 -21.00 -12.44 -1.62
N ALA A 174 -21.07 -11.13 -1.92
CA ALA A 174 -22.30 -10.37 -1.74
C ALA A 174 -23.42 -10.79 -2.74
N ALA A 175 -23.04 -11.40 -3.86
CA ALA A 175 -23.96 -11.72 -4.95
C ALA A 175 -24.36 -13.21 -5.04
N ASN A 176 -23.61 -14.13 -4.41
CA ASN A 176 -23.81 -15.56 -4.63
C ASN A 176 -23.61 -16.41 -3.37
N ILE A 177 -24.55 -17.33 -3.13
CA ILE A 177 -24.57 -18.26 -2.00
C ILE A 177 -23.52 -19.39 -2.18
N ASP A 178 -23.05 -19.65 -3.40
CA ASP A 178 -22.17 -20.80 -3.72
C ASP A 178 -20.79 -20.40 -4.28
N PHE A 179 -20.22 -19.32 -3.75
CA PHE A 179 -18.95 -18.72 -4.20
C PHE A 179 -17.75 -19.68 -4.15
N TYR A 180 -17.53 -20.34 -3.01
CA TYR A 180 -16.32 -21.13 -2.78
C TYR A 180 -16.25 -22.42 -3.62
N ASN A 181 -17.39 -23.00 -3.99
CA ASN A 181 -17.43 -24.21 -4.82
C ASN A 181 -17.22 -23.93 -6.32
N HIS A 182 -17.10 -22.66 -6.71
CA HIS A 182 -17.03 -22.22 -8.10
C HIS A 182 -15.83 -21.33 -8.41
N LEU A 183 -14.86 -21.23 -7.50
CA LEU A 183 -13.69 -20.35 -7.63
C LEU A 183 -12.91 -20.58 -8.94
N ASP A 184 -12.82 -21.82 -9.39
CA ASP A 184 -12.13 -22.23 -10.62
C ASP A 184 -12.92 -21.92 -11.91
N LYS A 185 -14.22 -21.65 -11.81
CA LYS A 185 -15.11 -21.43 -12.97
C LYS A 185 -15.32 -19.96 -13.32
N PHE A 186 -14.89 -19.02 -12.45
CA PHE A 186 -15.07 -17.60 -12.72
C PHE A 186 -14.11 -17.08 -13.80
N ASN A 187 -14.67 -16.37 -14.79
CA ASN A 187 -13.87 -15.53 -15.67
C ASN A 187 -13.62 -14.18 -14.98
N ILE A 188 -12.47 -14.08 -14.32
CA ILE A 188 -12.10 -12.96 -13.44
C ILE A 188 -12.17 -11.60 -14.17
N ASP A 189 -11.67 -11.55 -15.40
CA ASP A 189 -11.63 -10.30 -16.17
C ASP A 189 -13.05 -9.85 -16.55
N LYS A 190 -13.92 -10.80 -16.93
CA LYS A 190 -15.34 -10.53 -17.19
C LYS A 190 -16.06 -10.04 -15.92
N GLU A 191 -15.91 -10.76 -14.81
CA GLU A 191 -16.59 -10.42 -13.54
C GLU A 191 -16.18 -9.04 -13.02
N ALA A 192 -14.89 -8.68 -13.14
CA ALA A 192 -14.39 -7.36 -12.75
C ALA A 192 -14.83 -6.26 -13.72
N GLY A 193 -14.92 -6.57 -15.03
CA GLY A 193 -15.43 -5.65 -16.05
C GLY A 193 -16.92 -5.31 -15.89
N GLU A 194 -17.76 -6.32 -15.68
CA GLU A 194 -19.22 -6.14 -15.47
C GLU A 194 -19.52 -5.29 -14.23
N ARG A 195 -18.64 -5.31 -13.23
CA ARG A 195 -18.74 -4.52 -12.00
C ARG A 195 -18.03 -3.17 -12.06
N GLN A 196 -17.40 -2.82 -13.19
CA GLN A 196 -16.64 -1.59 -13.39
C GLN A 196 -15.49 -1.41 -12.37
N ILE A 197 -14.87 -2.52 -11.96
CA ILE A 197 -13.72 -2.54 -11.03
C ILE A 197 -12.46 -3.13 -11.65
N TYR A 198 -12.45 -3.37 -12.96
CA TYR A 198 -11.36 -4.05 -13.66
C TYR A 198 -10.00 -3.39 -13.43
N HIS A 199 -9.90 -2.06 -13.49
CA HIS A 199 -8.65 -1.33 -13.21
C HIS A 199 -8.17 -1.51 -11.77
N ARG A 200 -9.07 -1.48 -10.77
CA ARG A 200 -8.72 -1.72 -9.37
C ARG A 200 -8.26 -3.16 -9.13
N TYR A 201 -8.94 -4.13 -9.75
CA TYR A 201 -8.51 -5.53 -9.75
C TYR A 201 -7.12 -5.70 -10.38
N CYS A 202 -6.86 -5.02 -11.51
CA CYS A 202 -5.53 -5.03 -12.14
C CYS A 202 -4.47 -4.43 -11.22
N MET A 203 -4.77 -3.35 -10.48
CA MET A 203 -3.86 -2.78 -9.47
C MET A 203 -3.56 -3.78 -8.35
N GLU A 204 -4.60 -4.45 -7.82
CA GLU A 204 -4.46 -5.49 -6.79
C GLU A 204 -3.58 -6.65 -7.29
N ARG A 205 -3.91 -7.20 -8.46
CA ARG A 205 -3.16 -8.30 -9.07
C ARG A 205 -1.73 -7.91 -9.39
N ALA A 206 -1.49 -6.73 -9.97
CA ALA A 206 -0.15 -6.24 -10.24
C ALA A 206 0.67 -6.13 -8.94
N SER A 207 0.07 -5.61 -7.86
CA SER A 207 0.73 -5.51 -6.54
C SER A 207 1.14 -6.89 -6.00
N VAL A 208 0.23 -7.86 -6.10
CA VAL A 208 0.50 -9.25 -5.72
C VAL A 208 1.67 -9.82 -6.51
N HIS A 209 1.72 -9.64 -7.83
CA HIS A 209 2.78 -10.22 -8.68
C HIS A 209 4.11 -9.46 -8.58
N CYS A 210 4.08 -8.17 -8.28
CA CYS A 210 5.26 -7.35 -8.05
C CYS A 210 5.86 -7.57 -6.64
N ALA A 211 5.17 -8.17 -5.68
CA ALA A 211 5.73 -8.34 -4.34
C ALA A 211 6.85 -9.41 -4.31
N HIS A 212 7.91 -9.20 -3.52
CA HIS A 212 8.86 -10.30 -3.26
C HIS A 212 8.17 -11.40 -2.46
N VAL A 213 7.47 -11.02 -1.39
CA VAL A 213 6.65 -11.91 -0.55
C VAL A 213 5.18 -11.51 -0.67
N PHE A 214 4.32 -12.48 -0.98
CA PHE A 214 2.87 -12.31 -1.01
C PHE A 214 2.21 -13.11 0.10
N THR A 215 1.32 -12.47 0.86
CA THR A 215 0.68 -13.03 2.06
C THR A 215 -0.81 -12.67 2.12
N THR A 216 -1.57 -13.49 2.84
CA THR A 216 -2.99 -13.24 3.18
C THR A 216 -3.19 -13.34 4.69
N VAL A 217 -4.36 -12.94 5.19
CA VAL A 217 -4.68 -13.03 6.64
C VAL A 217 -5.28 -14.36 7.06
N SER A 218 -5.63 -15.23 6.11
CA SER A 218 -6.21 -16.53 6.43
C SER A 218 -5.98 -17.52 5.30
N GLU A 219 -6.14 -18.81 5.61
CA GLU A 219 -6.10 -19.88 4.63
C GLU A 219 -7.23 -19.77 3.60
N ILE A 220 -8.45 -19.41 4.02
CA ILE A 220 -9.57 -19.25 3.10
C ILE A 220 -9.33 -18.10 2.10
N THR A 221 -8.77 -16.98 2.58
CA THR A 221 -8.35 -15.88 1.71
C THR A 221 -7.17 -16.28 0.82
N ALA A 222 -6.30 -17.21 1.25
CA ALA A 222 -5.21 -17.71 0.42
C ALA A 222 -5.73 -18.50 -0.78
N ILE A 223 -6.72 -19.36 -0.56
CA ILE A 223 -7.39 -20.12 -1.62
C ILE A 223 -8.08 -19.16 -2.60
N GLU A 224 -8.78 -18.15 -2.09
CA GLU A 224 -9.41 -17.11 -2.90
C GLU A 224 -8.37 -16.36 -3.76
N ALA A 225 -7.27 -15.90 -3.15
CA ALA A 225 -6.23 -15.15 -3.84
C ALA A 225 -5.51 -15.98 -4.91
N GLU A 226 -5.30 -17.29 -4.69
CA GLU A 226 -4.72 -18.18 -5.69
C GLU A 226 -5.57 -18.22 -6.97
N HIS A 227 -6.89 -18.29 -6.82
CA HIS A 227 -7.83 -18.35 -7.94
C HIS A 227 -8.09 -16.97 -8.56
N MET A 228 -8.24 -15.93 -7.75
CA MET A 228 -8.64 -14.59 -8.22
C MET A 228 -7.43 -13.79 -8.69
N LEU A 229 -6.32 -13.79 -7.93
CA LEU A 229 -5.12 -12.99 -8.18
C LEU A 229 -4.03 -13.79 -8.91
N LYS A 230 -4.26 -15.07 -9.16
CA LYS A 230 -3.38 -15.97 -9.95
C LYS A 230 -1.96 -16.08 -9.38
N ARG A 231 -1.81 -15.96 -8.06
CA ARG A 231 -0.56 -16.22 -7.33
C ARG A 231 -0.91 -16.85 -5.99
N LYS A 232 -0.32 -18.00 -5.69
CA LYS A 232 -0.44 -18.62 -4.38
C LYS A 232 0.37 -17.80 -3.35
N PRO A 233 -0.21 -17.41 -2.20
CA PRO A 233 0.55 -16.78 -1.11
C PRO A 233 1.64 -17.71 -0.57
N GLY A 234 2.78 -17.13 -0.17
CA GLY A 234 3.88 -17.90 0.42
C GLY A 234 3.64 -18.30 1.88
N ASN A 235 2.89 -17.48 2.62
CA ASN A 235 2.45 -17.69 4.00
C ASN A 235 1.13 -16.95 4.24
N TYR A 236 0.40 -17.30 5.30
CA TYR A 236 -0.73 -16.54 5.82
C TYR A 236 -0.46 -16.11 7.27
N TYR A 237 -0.91 -14.91 7.65
CA TYR A 237 -0.73 -14.33 8.98
C TYR A 237 -2.11 -14.04 9.61
N PRO A 238 -2.60 -14.91 10.52
CA PRO A 238 -3.88 -14.70 11.20
C PRO A 238 -3.89 -13.47 12.11
#